data_AF-A0A428Z6V3-F1
#
_entry.id   AF-A0A428Z6V3-F1
#
_cell.length_a   1.000
_cell.length_b   1.000
_cell.length_c   1.000
_cell.angle_alpha   90.00
_cell.angle_beta   90.00
_cell.angle_gamma   90.00
#
_symmetry.space_group_name_H-M   'P 1'
#
loop_
_entity.id
_entity.type
_entity.pdbx_description
1 polymer ?
#
loop_
_entity_poly.entity_id
_entity_poly.type
_entity_poly.pdbx_seq_one_letter_code
_entity_poly.pdbx_strand_id
1 'polypeptide(L)'
;MTTLEREKQAALTVFGEVEELEEIAGSLPPGQQEQSDRLTELASRKVASMPPLRPGIVAALLKLSEPTVRAWLRDGILKEASPASSEASVPATTRLDPVRVHQVLHLVNDLRARGKKRHLVDLVWARLQDEAVLEREDMRQSLEQFRSGDTIVLRPRK
;
A
#
# COMPACT_ATOMS: atom_id res chain seq x y z
N MET A 1 -28.88 8.16 -4.56
CA MET A 1 -27.47 7.92 -4.25
C MET A 1 -27.28 8.02 -2.74
N THR A 2 -26.95 6.91 -2.10
CA THR A 2 -26.79 6.83 -0.64
C THR A 2 -25.48 7.46 -0.18
N THR A 3 -25.34 7.77 1.11
CA THR A 3 -24.10 8.28 1.69
C THR A 3 -22.92 7.34 1.46
N LEU A 4 -23.15 6.02 1.54
CA LEU A 4 -22.14 5.00 1.28
C LEU A 4 -21.68 4.99 -0.18
N GLU A 5 -22.62 5.15 -1.12
CA GLU A 5 -22.28 5.24 -2.55
C GLU A 5 -21.45 6.48 -2.86
N ARG A 6 -21.73 7.61 -2.19
CA ARG A 6 -20.92 8.84 -2.33
C ARG A 6 -19.52 8.65 -1.76
N GLU A 7 -19.41 8.06 -0.58
CA GLU A 7 -18.12 7.77 0.07
C GLU A 7 -17.28 6.83 -0.81
N LYS A 8 -17.90 5.76 -1.34
CA LYS A 8 -17.26 4.84 -2.27
C LYS A 8 -16.80 5.54 -3.55
N GLN A 9 -17.66 6.36 -4.16
CA GLN A 9 -17.32 7.04 -5.41
C GLN A 9 -16.19 8.06 -5.19
N ALA A 10 -16.22 8.82 -4.10
CA ALA A 10 -15.16 9.74 -3.74
C ALA A 10 -13.82 9.01 -3.55
N ALA A 11 -13.82 7.87 -2.83
CA ALA A 11 -12.62 7.07 -2.65
C ALA A 11 -12.08 6.55 -3.99
N LEU A 12 -12.94 5.99 -4.86
CA LEU A 12 -12.53 5.51 -6.18
C LEU A 12 -11.93 6.64 -7.04
N THR A 13 -12.52 7.83 -7.01
CA THR A 13 -11.99 9.00 -7.73
C THR A 13 -10.62 9.41 -7.21
N VAL A 14 -10.45 9.55 -5.89
CA VAL A 14 -9.17 9.99 -5.32
C VAL A 14 -8.06 8.97 -5.60
N PHE A 15 -8.34 7.67 -5.46
CA PHE A 15 -7.38 6.61 -5.77
C PHE A 15 -7.03 6.55 -7.25
N GLY A 16 -8.01 6.70 -8.15
CA GLY A 16 -7.73 6.74 -9.60
C GLY A 16 -6.84 7.92 -10.00
N GLU A 17 -7.11 9.11 -9.47
CA GLU A 17 -6.27 10.29 -9.68
C GLU A 17 -4.87 10.13 -9.08
N VAL A 18 -4.72 9.37 -7.98
CA VAL A 18 -3.41 9.06 -7.39
C VAL A 18 -2.63 8.09 -8.29
N GLU A 19 -3.27 7.03 -8.77
CA GLU A 19 -2.66 6.09 -9.71
C GLU A 19 -2.21 6.81 -11.00
N GLU A 20 -3.02 7.75 -11.52
CA GLU A 20 -2.66 8.57 -12.69
C GLU A 20 -1.42 9.46 -12.41
N LEU A 21 -1.34 10.10 -11.25
CA LEU A 21 -0.16 10.90 -10.87
C LEU A 21 1.11 10.04 -10.81
N GLU A 22 1.01 8.83 -10.28
CA GLU A 22 2.13 7.89 -10.15
C GLU A 22 2.53 7.29 -11.50
N GLU A 23 1.56 7.01 -12.38
CA GLU A 23 1.84 6.59 -13.76
C GLU A 23 2.57 7.69 -14.53
N ILE A 24 2.11 8.94 -14.42
CA ILE A 24 2.80 10.08 -15.03
C ILE A 24 4.22 10.18 -14.48
N ALA A 25 4.40 10.11 -13.15
CA ALA A 25 5.70 10.14 -12.52
C ALA A 25 6.64 9.05 -13.07
N GLY A 26 6.15 7.81 -13.18
CA GLY A 26 6.91 6.68 -13.72
C GLY A 26 7.19 6.75 -15.22
N SER A 27 6.41 7.52 -15.98
CA SER A 27 6.61 7.72 -17.42
C SER A 27 7.62 8.81 -17.77
N LEU A 28 8.02 9.63 -16.79
CA LEU A 28 8.94 10.74 -17.02
C LEU A 28 10.35 10.25 -17.37
N PRO A 29 11.05 10.96 -18.28
CA PRO A 29 12.42 10.61 -18.63
C PRO A 29 13.38 10.88 -17.45
N PRO A 30 14.55 10.21 -17.40
CA PRO A 30 15.49 10.30 -16.28
C PRO A 30 16.06 11.72 -16.02
N GLY A 31 15.94 12.65 -16.97
CA GLY A 31 16.29 14.07 -16.78
C GLY A 31 15.25 14.89 -16.00
N GLN A 32 14.12 14.30 -15.62
CA GLN A 32 13.01 14.95 -14.91
C GLN A 32 12.72 14.31 -13.55
N GLN A 33 13.77 13.83 -12.86
CA GLN A 33 13.63 13.16 -11.57
C GLN A 33 12.94 14.05 -10.54
N GLU A 34 13.26 15.35 -10.49
CA GLU A 34 12.63 16.29 -9.55
C GLU A 34 11.11 16.39 -9.77
N GLN A 35 10.66 16.37 -11.03
CA GLN A 35 9.23 16.39 -11.36
C GLN A 35 8.55 15.07 -10.98
N SER A 36 9.20 13.94 -11.23
CA SER A 36 8.72 12.61 -10.79
C SER A 36 8.57 12.55 -9.27
N ASP A 37 9.57 13.03 -8.53
CA ASP A 37 9.56 13.04 -7.07
C ASP A 37 8.43 13.94 -6.54
N ARG A 38 8.23 15.13 -7.13
CA ARG A 38 7.12 16.04 -6.77
C ARG A 38 5.74 15.44 -7.01
N LEU A 39 5.55 14.71 -8.11
CA LEU A 39 4.29 14.02 -8.42
C LEU A 39 4.02 12.88 -7.44
N THR A 40 5.05 12.09 -7.12
CA THR A 40 4.98 11.01 -6.13
C THR A 40 4.68 11.55 -4.72
N GLU A 41 5.27 12.69 -4.36
CA GLU A 41 4.98 13.37 -3.10
C GLU A 41 3.54 13.91 -3.08
N LEU A 42 3.06 14.48 -4.19
CA LEU A 42 1.68 14.94 -4.31
C LEU A 42 0.68 13.79 -4.17
N ALA A 43 0.93 12.68 -4.85
CA ALA A 43 0.16 11.44 -4.72
C ALA A 43 0.10 10.99 -3.26
N SER A 44 1.26 10.91 -2.58
CA SER A 44 1.37 10.51 -1.17
C SER A 44 0.58 11.44 -0.24
N ARG A 45 0.70 12.77 -0.41
CA ARG A 45 -0.06 13.75 0.39
C ARG A 45 -1.56 13.62 0.18
N LYS A 46 -1.98 13.33 -1.05
CA LYS A 46 -3.39 13.21 -1.42
C LYS A 46 -4.04 11.95 -0.83
N VAL A 47 -3.30 10.84 -0.73
CA VAL A 47 -3.76 9.65 0.01
C VAL A 47 -3.78 9.92 1.51
N ALA A 48 -2.74 10.55 2.05
CA ALA A 48 -2.63 10.82 3.48
C ALA A 48 -3.72 11.77 4.03
N SER A 49 -4.28 12.64 3.18
CA SER A 49 -5.38 13.54 3.55
C SER A 49 -6.77 12.90 3.45
N MET A 50 -6.88 11.66 2.96
CA MET A 50 -8.15 10.99 2.82
C MET A 50 -8.77 10.63 4.18
N PRO A 51 -10.10 10.66 4.29
CA PRO A 51 -10.77 10.10 5.45
C PRO A 51 -10.56 8.57 5.52
N PRO A 52 -10.52 7.99 6.73
CA PRO A 52 -10.46 6.55 6.91
C PRO A 52 -11.57 5.80 6.17
N LEU A 53 -11.23 4.65 5.59
CA LEU A 53 -12.11 3.93 4.66
C LEU A 53 -12.88 2.81 5.34
N ARG A 54 -14.10 2.53 4.86
CA ARG A 54 -14.87 1.35 5.29
C ARG A 54 -14.38 0.06 4.61
N PRO A 55 -14.51 -1.12 5.26
CA PRO A 55 -14.15 -2.41 4.66
C PRO A 55 -14.78 -2.67 3.29
N GLY A 56 -16.05 -2.34 3.10
CA GLY A 56 -16.74 -2.50 1.81
C GLY A 56 -16.20 -1.60 0.69
N ILE A 57 -15.67 -0.42 1.02
CA ILE A 57 -15.03 0.48 0.05
C ILE A 57 -13.65 -0.08 -0.33
N VAL A 58 -12.87 -0.52 0.65
CA VAL A 58 -11.57 -1.16 0.42
C VAL A 58 -11.72 -2.45 -0.40
N ALA A 59 -12.77 -3.22 -0.16
CA ALA A 59 -13.09 -4.41 -0.95
C ALA A 59 -13.32 -4.06 -2.43
N ALA A 60 -14.03 -2.96 -2.70
CA ALA A 60 -14.24 -2.48 -4.06
C ALA A 60 -12.94 -1.99 -4.71
N LEU A 61 -12.12 -1.21 -4.00
CA LEU A 61 -10.82 -0.72 -4.47
C LEU A 61 -9.88 -1.86 -4.84
N LEU A 62 -9.69 -2.81 -3.92
CA LEU A 62 -8.80 -3.94 -4.12
C LEU A 62 -9.40 -5.02 -5.03
N LYS A 63 -10.67 -4.92 -5.43
CA LYS A 63 -11.42 -5.97 -6.15
C LYS A 63 -11.39 -7.31 -5.39
N LEU A 64 -11.66 -7.25 -4.09
CA LEU A 64 -11.71 -8.39 -3.17
C LEU A 64 -13.09 -8.48 -2.52
N SER A 65 -13.34 -9.57 -1.78
CA SER A 65 -14.53 -9.68 -0.94
C SER A 65 -14.32 -8.94 0.39
N GLU A 66 -15.39 -8.41 0.99
CA GLU A 66 -15.30 -7.78 2.32
C GLU A 66 -14.79 -8.74 3.42
N PRO A 67 -15.18 -10.04 3.44
CA PRO A 67 -14.56 -11.01 4.35
C PRO A 67 -13.05 -11.13 4.20
N THR A 68 -12.52 -11.08 2.96
CA THR A 68 -11.08 -11.09 2.69
C THR A 68 -10.40 -9.84 3.25
N VAL A 69 -11.00 -8.66 3.07
CA VAL A 69 -10.47 -7.40 3.65
C VAL A 69 -10.42 -7.47 5.17
N ARG A 70 -11.46 -8.04 5.81
CA ARG A 70 -11.48 -8.23 7.27
C ARG A 70 -10.45 -9.24 7.73
N ALA A 71 -10.18 -10.30 6.95
CA ALA A 71 -9.09 -11.23 7.23
C ALA A 71 -7.74 -10.51 7.15
N TRP A 72 -7.48 -9.77 6.07
CA TRP A 72 -6.25 -8.99 5.87
C TRP A 72 -6.00 -7.95 6.96
N LEU A 73 -7.07 -7.38 7.51
CA LEU A 73 -6.97 -6.49 8.65
C LEU A 73 -6.52 -7.22 9.93
N ARG A 74 -7.11 -8.40 10.22
CA ARG A 74 -6.71 -9.23 11.37
C ARG A 74 -5.28 -9.76 11.22
N ASP A 75 -4.90 -10.08 10.00
CA ASP A 75 -3.56 -10.59 9.69
C ASP A 75 -2.51 -9.47 9.70
N GLY A 76 -2.91 -8.20 9.72
CA GLY A 76 -2.00 -7.04 9.75
C GLY A 76 -1.47 -6.60 8.38
N ILE A 77 -2.00 -7.19 7.29
CA ILE A 77 -1.75 -6.73 5.91
C ILE A 77 -2.31 -5.31 5.74
N LEU A 78 -3.55 -5.11 6.19
CA LEU A 78 -4.20 -3.81 6.27
C LEU A 78 -4.13 -3.30 7.72
N LYS A 79 -4.31 -1.98 7.88
CA LYS A 79 -4.19 -1.32 9.19
C LYS A 79 -5.47 -0.57 9.53
N GLU A 80 -5.90 -0.64 10.79
CA GLU A 80 -6.96 0.23 11.29
C GLU A 80 -6.47 1.68 11.37
N ALA A 81 -7.32 2.62 10.97
CA ALA A 81 -7.01 4.03 11.15
C ALA A 81 -7.03 4.39 12.64
N SER A 82 -6.07 5.22 13.06
CA SER A 82 -5.97 5.66 14.45
C SER A 82 -7.25 6.41 14.89
N PRO A 83 -7.73 6.24 16.14
CA PRO A 83 -8.92 6.91 16.64
C PRO A 83 -8.81 8.45 16.65
N ALA A 84 -7.60 9.01 16.57
CA ALA A 84 -7.37 10.46 16.49
C ALA A 84 -7.91 11.10 15.19
N SER A 85 -8.17 10.30 14.14
CA SER A 85 -8.69 10.77 12.85
C SER A 85 -10.21 10.67 12.75
N SER A 86 -10.90 10.24 13.82
CA SER A 86 -12.34 10.04 13.87
C SER A 86 -13.04 11.27 14.47
N GLU A 87 -13.16 12.34 13.70
CA GLU A 87 -14.13 13.39 14.04
C GLU A 87 -15.57 12.85 13.87
N ALA A 88 -16.37 12.99 14.92
CA ALA A 88 -17.83 12.83 14.96
C ALA A 88 -18.44 11.41 14.87
N SER A 89 -19.00 10.98 16.00
CA SER A 89 -20.29 10.29 16.14
C SER A 89 -20.78 9.42 14.98
N VAL A 90 -20.10 8.30 14.72
CA VAL A 90 -20.61 7.18 13.90
C VAL A 90 -20.26 5.89 14.64
N PRO A 91 -21.18 4.91 14.78
CA PRO A 91 -20.91 3.71 15.57
C PRO A 91 -19.62 3.02 15.15
N ALA A 92 -18.98 2.36 16.13
CA ALA A 92 -17.70 1.64 16.11
C ALA A 92 -17.54 0.67 14.94
N THR A 93 -17.45 1.22 13.73
CA THR A 93 -17.36 0.50 12.48
C THR A 93 -15.92 0.60 12.06
N THR A 94 -15.24 -0.54 11.98
CA THR A 94 -13.86 -0.68 11.51
C THR A 94 -13.55 0.30 10.38
N ARG A 95 -12.49 1.09 10.55
CA ARG A 95 -12.01 2.05 9.57
C ARG A 95 -10.56 1.72 9.24
N LEU A 96 -10.23 1.73 7.97
CA LEU A 96 -8.91 1.37 7.46
C LEU A 96 -8.12 2.61 7.06
N ASP A 97 -6.82 2.57 7.32
CA ASP A 97 -5.85 3.59 6.95
C ASP A 97 -5.71 3.69 5.42
N PRO A 98 -6.05 4.82 4.79
CA PRO A 98 -5.94 5.00 3.34
C PRO A 98 -4.52 4.80 2.80
N VAL A 99 -3.49 5.21 3.56
CA VAL A 99 -2.09 5.07 3.14
C VAL A 99 -1.71 3.60 3.03
N ARG A 100 -2.09 2.80 4.05
CA ARG A 100 -1.85 1.36 4.00
C ARG A 100 -2.64 0.67 2.89
N VAL A 101 -3.87 1.12 2.64
CA VAL A 101 -4.70 0.59 1.53
C VAL A 101 -4.05 0.86 0.18
N HIS A 102 -3.49 2.05 -0.03
CA HIS A 102 -2.78 2.42 -1.27
C HIS A 102 -1.52 1.59 -1.50
N GLN A 103 -0.69 1.40 -0.48
CA GLN A 103 0.47 0.49 -0.57
C GLN A 103 0.06 -0.93 -0.99
N VAL A 104 -0.98 -1.47 -0.36
CA VAL A 104 -1.47 -2.81 -0.67
C VAL A 104 -2.13 -2.88 -2.06
N LEU A 105 -2.79 -1.81 -2.50
CA LEU A 105 -3.37 -1.72 -3.85
C LEU A 105 -2.29 -1.82 -4.92
N HIS A 106 -1.19 -1.05 -4.77
CA HIS A 106 -0.04 -1.11 -5.67
C HIS A 106 0.54 -2.52 -5.77
N LEU A 107 0.80 -3.12 -4.62
CA LEU A 107 1.32 -4.48 -4.55
C LEU A 107 0.39 -5.49 -5.24
N VAL A 108 -0.91 -5.38 -5.00
CA VAL A 108 -1.92 -6.24 -5.63
C VAL A 108 -1.98 -6.03 -7.15
N ASN A 109 -1.90 -4.79 -7.62
CA ASN A 109 -1.90 -4.46 -9.05
C ASN A 109 -0.63 -4.98 -9.74
N ASP A 110 0.53 -4.81 -9.12
CA ASP A 110 1.82 -5.35 -9.60
C ASP A 110 1.78 -6.88 -9.73
N LEU A 111 1.26 -7.58 -8.72
CA LEU A 111 1.13 -9.04 -8.75
C LEU A 111 0.17 -9.49 -9.86
N ARG A 112 -0.92 -8.76 -10.06
CA ARG A 112 -1.89 -9.04 -11.15
C ARG A 112 -1.29 -8.79 -12.53
N ALA A 113 -0.55 -7.70 -12.71
CA ALA A 113 0.15 -7.39 -13.95
C ALA A 113 1.15 -8.49 -14.33
N ARG A 114 1.80 -9.10 -13.33
CA ARG A 114 2.71 -10.26 -13.48
C ARG A 114 1.97 -11.60 -13.67
N GLY A 115 0.64 -11.57 -13.86
CA GLY A 115 -0.18 -12.77 -14.11
C GLY A 115 -0.48 -13.61 -12.87
N LYS A 116 -0.12 -13.16 -11.66
CA LYS A 116 -0.38 -13.90 -10.42
C LYS A 116 -1.82 -13.66 -9.96
N LYS A 117 -2.69 -14.65 -10.18
CA LYS A 117 -4.11 -14.62 -9.74
C LYS A 117 -4.43 -15.58 -8.60
N ARG A 118 -3.66 -16.67 -8.45
CA ARG A 118 -3.80 -17.66 -7.36
C ARG A 118 -2.85 -17.32 -6.23
N HIS A 119 -3.23 -17.60 -4.98
CA HIS A 119 -2.41 -17.34 -3.78
C HIS A 119 -2.01 -15.86 -3.60
N LEU A 120 -2.86 -14.93 -4.06
CA LEU A 120 -2.58 -13.49 -3.96
C LEU A 120 -2.30 -13.07 -2.51
N VAL A 121 -3.02 -13.65 -1.55
CA VAL A 121 -2.81 -13.40 -0.11
C VAL A 121 -1.41 -13.81 0.32
N ASP A 122 -0.98 -15.03 -0.02
CA ASP A 122 0.33 -15.56 0.36
C ASP A 122 1.46 -14.75 -0.29
N LEU A 123 1.26 -14.27 -1.52
CA LEU A 123 2.21 -13.43 -2.24
C LEU A 123 2.28 -12.01 -1.69
N VAL A 124 1.14 -11.42 -1.31
CA VAL A 124 1.08 -10.12 -0.64
C VAL A 124 1.76 -10.20 0.72
N TRP A 125 1.46 -11.25 1.49
CA TRP A 125 2.10 -11.51 2.78
C TRP A 125 3.61 -11.67 2.65
N ALA A 126 4.07 -12.55 1.75
CA ALA A 126 5.49 -12.76 1.50
C ALA A 126 6.18 -11.46 1.08
N ARG A 127 5.57 -10.66 0.20
CA ARG A 127 6.18 -9.42 -0.28
C ARG A 127 6.23 -8.33 0.78
N LEU A 128 5.21 -8.23 1.65
CA LEU A 128 5.21 -7.32 2.79
C LEU A 128 6.23 -7.74 3.86
N GLN A 129 6.42 -9.05 4.06
CA GLN A 129 7.49 -9.57 4.90
C GLN A 129 8.86 -9.27 4.29
N ASP A 130 9.04 -9.48 2.99
CA ASP A 130 10.27 -9.14 2.27
C ASP A 130 10.56 -7.64 2.40
N GLU A 131 9.56 -6.77 2.25
CA GLU A 131 9.71 -5.33 2.39
C GLU A 131 10.07 -4.93 3.83
N ALA A 132 9.39 -5.49 4.84
CA ALA A 132 9.74 -5.28 6.25
C ALA A 132 11.15 -5.81 6.60
N VAL A 133 11.59 -6.88 5.94
CA VAL A 133 12.96 -7.43 6.07
C VAL A 133 13.97 -6.54 5.36
N LEU A 134 13.63 -5.99 4.19
CA LEU A 134 14.44 -5.03 3.42
C LEU A 134 14.52 -3.66 4.08
N GLU A 135 13.55 -3.27 4.91
CA GLU A 135 13.60 -2.05 5.72
C GLU A 135 14.54 -2.18 6.93
N ARG A 136 15.02 -3.39 7.26
CA ARG A 136 16.05 -3.55 8.29
C ARG A 136 17.41 -3.10 7.73
N GLU A 137 18.02 -2.14 8.40
CA GLU A 137 19.30 -1.51 8.02
C GLU A 137 20.42 -2.54 7.79
N ASP A 138 20.44 -3.63 8.56
CA ASP A 138 21.42 -4.72 8.44
C ASP A 138 21.24 -5.54 7.14
N MET A 139 20.01 -5.67 6.65
CA MET A 139 19.71 -6.36 5.40
C MET A 139 19.99 -5.48 4.17
N ARG A 140 19.71 -4.17 4.25
CA ARG A 140 20.11 -3.21 3.19
C ARG A 140 21.61 -3.21 2.99
N GLN A 141 22.35 -3.14 4.10
CA GLN A 141 23.82 -3.19 4.09
C GLN A 141 24.33 -4.53 3.52
N SER A 142 23.70 -5.65 3.88
CA SER A 142 24.07 -6.98 3.35
C SER A 142 23.81 -7.13 1.84
N LEU A 143 22.74 -6.50 1.31
CA LEU A 143 22.44 -6.52 -0.13
C LEU A 143 23.30 -5.57 -0.95
N GLU A 144 23.68 -4.41 -0.40
CA GLU A 144 24.70 -3.54 -1.00
C GLU A 144 26.05 -4.24 -1.08
N GLN A 145 26.46 -4.93 -0.01
CA GLN A 145 27.67 -5.76 0.02
C GLN A 145 27.61 -6.93 -0.99
N PHE A 146 26.44 -7.56 -1.15
CA PHE A 146 26.25 -8.59 -2.17
C PHE A 146 26.32 -8.03 -3.59
N ARG A 147 25.78 -6.83 -3.82
CA ARG A 147 25.85 -6.13 -5.12
C ARG A 147 27.24 -5.59 -5.45
N SER A 148 28.05 -5.26 -4.43
CA SER A 148 29.44 -4.84 -4.60
C SER A 148 30.43 -6.01 -4.71
N GLY A 149 29.96 -7.26 -4.56
CA GLY A 149 30.77 -8.48 -4.67
C GLY A 149 31.52 -8.88 -3.40
N ASP A 150 31.35 -8.15 -2.30
CA ASP A 150 32.03 -8.41 -1.02
C ASP A 150 31.10 -9.23 -0.11
N THR A 151 31.06 -10.55 -0.30
CA THR A 151 30.35 -11.44 0.63
C THR A 151 31.23 -11.77 1.83
N ILE A 152 31.06 -11.06 2.95
CA ILE A 152 31.62 -11.49 4.23
C ILE A 152 30.61 -12.47 4.87
N VAL A 153 30.95 -13.75 4.87
CA VAL A 153 30.16 -14.78 5.59
C VAL A 153 30.27 -14.52 7.09
N LEU A 154 29.24 -13.94 7.68
CA LEU A 154 29.09 -13.87 9.14
C LEU A 154 28.86 -15.28 9.68
N ARG A 155 29.93 -15.93 10.16
CA ARG A 155 29.78 -17.14 10.97
C ARG A 155 29.16 -16.76 12.32
N PRO A 156 28.11 -17.46 12.78
CA PRO A 156 27.68 -17.32 14.16
C PRO A 156 28.79 -17.81 15.08
N ARG A 157 29.19 -16.97 16.04
CA ARG A 157 30.01 -17.40 17.17
C ARG A 157 29.15 -18.27 18.09
N LYS A 158 29.65 -19.48 18.38
CA LYS A 158 29.16 -20.36 19.46
C LYS A 158 29.27 -19.67 20.81
#